data_AF-A0A7S1ES82-F1
#
_entry.id   AF-A0A7S1ES82-F1
#
_cell.length_a   1.000
_cell.length_b   1.000
_cell.length_c   1.000
_cell.angle_alpha   90.00
_cell.angle_beta   90.00
_cell.angle_gamma   90.00
#
_symmetry.space_group_name_H-M   'P 1'
#
loop_
_entity.id
_entity.type
_entity.pdbx_description
1 polymer ?
#
loop_
_entity_poly.entity_id
_entity_poly.type
_entity_poly.pdbx_seq_one_letter_code
_entity_poly.pdbx_strand_id
1 'polypeptide(L)'
;MKEVPEWAQEWQMLTHACILWAILFVIALIHKASYFTAYAIIAHEKARRRRHSPPSNNNNHSKVPEALYSDERVPFVRSHVRPVVIKLIYLFRWSRSSIHQARALLSPQTAAFLDSCYTTICLCVCFLYIVGTYIHQFPFYIKFALLLWCGISCVHLVVEFFASESPLRLTLSFRFVVGCVCVSSVYASANGLWLNLNFLHAFSALRLYQAPQADAQQIRPASTMVRLVASLTLQFCIFMYMATCTVQLFELLGDPTRALRRETYDLDWSNTLYFAVVALATVGYGDFVP
;
A
#
# COMPACT_ATOMS: atom_id res chain seq x y z
N MET A 1 31.92 -13.89 16.84
CA MET A 1 31.04 -13.46 15.72
C MET A 1 30.91 -11.96 15.84
N LYS A 2 31.18 -11.18 14.78
CA LYS A 2 30.97 -9.72 14.83
C LYS A 2 29.47 -9.47 14.83
N GLU A 3 28.95 -8.81 15.85
CA GLU A 3 27.56 -8.34 15.87
C GLU A 3 27.36 -7.41 14.67
N VAL A 4 26.40 -7.75 13.82
CA VAL A 4 26.02 -6.90 12.69
C VAL A 4 25.39 -5.66 13.31
N PRO A 5 25.86 -4.44 12.97
CA PRO A 5 25.32 -3.23 13.58
C PRO A 5 23.84 -3.08 13.21
N GLU A 6 23.04 -2.55 14.15
CA GLU A 6 21.57 -2.51 14.03
C GLU A 6 21.11 -1.76 12.76
N TRP A 7 21.80 -0.67 12.40
CA TRP A 7 21.53 0.08 11.16
C TRP A 7 21.61 -0.76 9.89
N ALA A 8 22.44 -1.81 9.86
CA ALA A 8 22.55 -2.69 8.70
C ALA A 8 21.31 -3.57 8.53
N GLN A 9 20.66 -3.97 9.64
CA GLN A 9 19.42 -4.74 9.60
C GLN A 9 18.25 -3.88 9.11
N GLU A 10 18.20 -2.61 9.52
CA GLU A 10 17.21 -1.64 9.02
C GLU A 10 17.40 -1.34 7.53
N TRP A 11 18.65 -1.17 7.09
CA TRP A 11 18.94 -0.99 5.67
C TRP A 11 18.51 -2.20 4.84
N GLN A 12 18.70 -3.41 5.37
CA GLN A 12 18.17 -4.62 4.75
C GLN A 12 16.64 -4.58 4.67
N MET A 13 15.93 -4.21 5.74
CA MET A 13 14.47 -4.06 5.73
C MET A 13 14.00 -3.07 4.64
N LEU A 14 14.63 -1.89 4.54
CA LEU A 14 14.33 -0.90 3.50
C LEU A 14 14.64 -1.44 2.10
N THR A 15 15.71 -2.21 1.95
CA THR A 15 16.06 -2.86 0.68
C THR A 15 14.98 -3.87 0.27
N HIS A 16 14.48 -4.69 1.19
CA HIS A 16 13.37 -5.61 0.92
C HIS A 16 12.09 -4.86 0.51
N ALA A 17 11.79 -3.74 1.16
CA ALA A 17 10.65 -2.89 0.80
C ALA A 17 10.79 -2.32 -0.62
N CYS A 18 11.99 -1.84 -0.97
CA CYS A 18 12.30 -1.32 -2.30
C CYS A 18 12.22 -2.41 -3.37
N ILE A 19 12.72 -3.62 -3.09
CA ILE A 19 12.63 -4.77 -4.00
C ILE A 19 11.17 -5.15 -4.23
N LEU A 20 10.38 -5.29 -3.16
CA LEU A 20 8.94 -5.60 -3.25
C LEU A 20 8.20 -4.57 -4.10
N TRP A 21 8.44 -3.28 -3.82
CA TRP A 21 7.86 -2.18 -4.58
C TRP A 21 8.30 -2.20 -6.06
N ALA A 22 9.60 -2.39 -6.34
CA ALA A 22 10.14 -2.42 -7.68
C ALA A 22 9.56 -3.57 -8.52
N ILE A 23 9.40 -4.76 -7.93
CA ILE A 23 8.76 -5.91 -8.59
C ILE A 23 7.33 -5.55 -9.00
N LEU A 24 6.53 -5.00 -8.08
CA LEU A 24 5.13 -4.62 -8.35
C LEU A 24 5.05 -3.48 -9.37
N PHE A 25 5.98 -2.53 -9.33
CA PHE A 25 6.09 -1.45 -10.30
C PHE A 25 6.41 -1.97 -11.72
N VAL A 26 7.37 -2.89 -11.85
CA VAL A 26 7.70 -3.52 -13.13
C VAL A 26 6.51 -4.30 -13.69
N ILE A 27 5.78 -5.04 -12.84
CA ILE A 27 4.55 -5.72 -13.25
C ILE A 27 3.50 -4.70 -13.75
N ALA A 28 3.35 -3.56 -13.08
CA ALA A 28 2.44 -2.49 -13.50
C ALA A 28 2.84 -1.86 -14.85
N LEU A 29 4.14 -1.69 -15.10
CA LEU A 29 4.68 -1.20 -16.37
C LEU A 29 4.41 -2.19 -17.51
N ILE A 30 4.72 -3.48 -17.29
CA ILE A 30 4.45 -4.54 -18.27
C ILE A 30 2.96 -4.58 -18.60
N HIS A 31 2.10 -4.46 -17.58
CA HIS A 31 0.67 -4.38 -17.76
C HIS A 31 0.28 -3.17 -18.63
N LYS A 32 0.73 -1.95 -18.30
CA LYS A 32 0.38 -0.76 -19.10
C LYS A 32 0.91 -0.83 -20.54
N ALA A 33 2.12 -1.35 -20.73
CA ALA A 33 2.70 -1.59 -22.05
C ALA A 33 1.84 -2.57 -22.87
N SER A 34 1.32 -3.63 -22.23
CA SER A 34 0.44 -4.60 -22.90
C SER A 34 -0.89 -4.01 -23.38
N TYR A 35 -1.45 -3.04 -22.65
CA TYR A 35 -2.65 -2.33 -23.10
C TYR A 35 -2.34 -1.45 -24.31
N PHE A 36 -1.20 -0.76 -24.29
CA PHE A 36 -0.78 0.09 -25.40
C PHE A 36 -0.54 -0.72 -26.67
N THR A 37 0.12 -1.87 -26.58
CA THR A 37 0.34 -2.75 -27.74
C THR A 37 -0.97 -3.33 -28.27
N ALA A 38 -1.89 -3.76 -27.41
CA ALA A 38 -3.22 -4.22 -27.84
C ALA A 38 -3.99 -3.11 -28.58
N TYR A 39 -3.96 -1.88 -28.06
CA TYR A 39 -4.60 -0.74 -28.70
C TYR A 39 -3.96 -0.40 -30.05
N ALA A 40 -2.62 -0.43 -30.13
CA ALA A 40 -1.90 -0.20 -31.38
C ALA A 40 -2.23 -1.25 -32.45
N ILE A 41 -2.37 -2.54 -32.07
CA ILE A 41 -2.77 -3.61 -32.99
C ILE A 41 -4.19 -3.36 -33.52
N ILE A 42 -5.14 -3.03 -32.64
CA ILE A 42 -6.53 -2.75 -33.02
C ILE A 42 -6.61 -1.51 -33.93
N ALA A 43 -5.87 -0.46 -33.59
CA ALA A 43 -5.80 0.77 -34.40
C ALA A 43 -5.21 0.50 -35.78
N HIS A 44 -4.14 -0.30 -35.87
CA HIS A 44 -3.53 -0.70 -37.13
C HIS A 44 -4.49 -1.56 -37.98
N GLU A 45 -5.21 -2.50 -37.37
CA GLU A 45 -6.20 -3.32 -38.09
C GLU A 45 -7.37 -2.48 -38.60
N LYS A 46 -7.87 -1.52 -37.81
CA LYS A 46 -8.91 -0.57 -38.22
C LYS A 46 -8.44 0.32 -39.37
N ALA A 47 -7.18 0.78 -39.35
CA ALA A 47 -6.58 1.54 -40.45
C ALA A 47 -6.44 0.69 -41.73
N ARG A 48 -6.05 -0.58 -41.59
CA ARG A 48 -5.96 -1.52 -42.73
C ARG A 48 -7.33 -1.80 -43.36
N ARG A 49 -8.36 -2.03 -42.55
CA ARG A 49 -9.74 -2.22 -43.05
C ARG A 49 -10.24 -0.99 -43.81
N ARG A 50 -9.96 0.22 -43.33
CA ARG A 50 -10.30 1.46 -44.06
C ARG A 50 -9.62 1.57 -45.43
N ARG A 51 -8.39 1.07 -45.57
CA ARG A 51 -7.68 1.05 -46.86
C ARG A 51 -8.19 0.00 -47.85
N HIS A 52 -8.81 -1.09 -47.37
CA HIS A 52 -9.29 -2.19 -48.20
C HIS A 52 -10.81 -2.21 -48.37
N SER A 53 -11.52 -1.29 -47.71
CA SER A 53 -12.94 -1.05 -47.98
C SER A 53 -13.01 -0.25 -49.28
N PRO A 54 -13.53 -0.82 -50.40
CA PRO A 54 -13.75 -0.02 -51.60
C PRO A 54 -14.69 1.14 -51.24
N PRO A 55 -14.56 2.32 -51.89
CA PRO A 55 -15.52 3.40 -51.68
C PRO A 55 -16.92 2.86 -51.96
N SER A 56 -17.74 2.70 -50.92
CA SER A 56 -19.10 2.20 -51.09
C SER A 56 -19.85 3.21 -51.95
N ASN A 57 -20.19 2.77 -53.16
CA ASN A 57 -20.93 3.59 -54.11
C ASN A 57 -22.26 3.97 -53.47
N ASN A 58 -22.42 5.26 -53.18
CA ASN A 58 -23.31 5.80 -52.17
C ASN A 58 -24.76 5.95 -52.67
N ASN A 59 -25.34 4.87 -53.20
CA ASN A 59 -26.73 4.83 -53.60
C ASN A 59 -27.38 3.58 -53.00
N ASN A 60 -27.74 3.65 -51.71
CA ASN A 60 -29.01 3.13 -51.19
C ASN A 60 -29.06 3.31 -49.66
N HIS A 61 -29.97 4.20 -49.25
CA HIS A 61 -30.43 4.33 -47.87
C HIS A 61 -31.08 3.03 -47.40
N SER A 62 -30.39 2.24 -46.58
CA SER A 62 -31.06 1.37 -45.62
C SER A 62 -30.39 1.51 -44.26
N LYS A 63 -31.17 2.03 -43.32
CA LYS A 63 -30.82 2.17 -41.91
C LYS A 63 -30.55 0.79 -41.33
N VAL A 64 -29.29 0.41 -41.17
CA VAL A 64 -28.89 -0.73 -40.35
C VAL A 64 -28.32 -0.15 -39.05
N PRO A 65 -28.90 -0.47 -37.88
CA PRO A 65 -28.52 0.16 -36.62
C PRO A 65 -27.11 -0.29 -36.20
N GLU A 66 -26.35 0.69 -35.71
CA GLU A 66 -25.05 0.57 -35.07
C GLU A 66 -25.06 -0.45 -33.92
N ALA A 67 -24.69 -1.69 -34.21
CA ALA A 67 -24.19 -2.63 -33.21
C ALA A 67 -22.65 -2.55 -33.20
N LEU A 68 -22.09 -1.41 -32.82
CA LEU A 68 -20.63 -1.18 -32.84
C LEU A 68 -19.96 -1.25 -31.45
N TYR A 69 -20.65 -1.75 -30.44
CA TYR A 69 -20.14 -1.92 -29.07
C TYR A 69 -20.67 -3.21 -28.41
N SER A 70 -20.56 -4.36 -29.08
CA SER A 70 -20.58 -5.64 -28.35
C SER A 70 -19.17 -5.94 -27.88
N ASP A 71 -18.93 -5.63 -26.60
CA ASP A 71 -17.65 -5.63 -25.89
C ASP A 71 -17.08 -7.04 -25.59
N GLU A 72 -17.40 -8.06 -26.40
CA GLU A 72 -16.97 -9.42 -26.11
C GLU A 72 -16.51 -10.16 -27.36
N ARG A 73 -15.24 -10.58 -27.33
CA ARG A 73 -14.65 -11.64 -28.15
C ARG A 73 -14.31 -11.24 -29.59
N VAL A 74 -13.24 -10.45 -29.74
CA VAL A 74 -12.41 -10.60 -30.95
C VAL A 74 -11.59 -11.89 -30.78
N PRO A 75 -11.84 -12.96 -31.57
CA PRO A 75 -11.03 -14.17 -31.49
C PRO A 75 -9.64 -13.85 -32.05
N PHE A 76 -8.69 -13.67 -31.13
CA PHE A 76 -7.28 -13.48 -31.46
C PHE A 76 -6.77 -14.73 -32.19
N VAL A 77 -6.41 -14.55 -33.46
CA VAL A 77 -5.90 -15.60 -34.34
C VAL A 77 -4.74 -16.34 -33.67
N ARG A 78 -4.83 -17.68 -33.64
CA ARG A 78 -3.82 -18.61 -33.13
C ARG A 78 -2.52 -18.47 -33.94
N SER A 79 -1.59 -17.61 -33.52
CA SER A 79 -0.18 -17.74 -33.89
C SER A 79 0.53 -18.67 -32.91
N HIS A 80 1.13 -19.74 -33.44
CA HIS A 80 1.60 -20.93 -32.72
C HIS A 80 2.82 -20.76 -31.80
N VAL A 81 3.33 -19.54 -31.64
CA VAL A 81 4.35 -19.22 -30.64
C VAL A 81 3.78 -18.07 -29.81
N ARG A 82 3.09 -18.39 -28.72
CA ARG A 82 2.71 -17.37 -27.74
C ARG A 82 3.94 -17.06 -26.91
N PRO A 83 4.63 -15.92 -27.09
CA PRO A 83 5.71 -15.52 -26.20
C PRO A 83 5.23 -15.58 -24.74
N VAL A 84 6.12 -15.93 -23.82
CA VAL A 84 5.87 -16.04 -22.37
C VAL A 84 5.10 -14.83 -21.84
N VAL A 85 5.39 -13.65 -22.40
CA VAL A 85 4.70 -12.38 -22.14
C VAL A 85 3.18 -12.46 -22.35
N ILE A 86 2.70 -13.10 -23.42
CA ILE A 86 1.27 -13.25 -23.67
C ILE A 86 0.62 -14.16 -22.62
N LYS A 87 1.28 -15.25 -22.22
CA LYS A 87 0.78 -16.13 -21.14
C LYS A 87 0.67 -15.37 -19.82
N LEU A 88 1.66 -14.55 -19.48
CA LEU A 88 1.65 -13.69 -18.28
C LEU A 88 0.52 -12.66 -18.33
N ILE A 89 0.29 -12.03 -19.49
CA ILE A 89 -0.83 -11.08 -19.67
C ILE A 89 -2.18 -11.79 -19.46
N TYR A 90 -2.35 -13.00 -20.00
CA TYR A 90 -3.58 -13.77 -19.81
C TYR A 90 -3.79 -14.15 -18.33
N LEU A 91 -2.75 -14.64 -17.66
CA LEU A 91 -2.82 -15.01 -16.25
C LEU A 91 -3.13 -13.79 -15.38
N PHE A 92 -2.53 -12.63 -15.69
CA PHE A 92 -2.84 -11.36 -15.05
C PHE A 92 -4.30 -10.95 -15.25
N ARG A 93 -4.80 -10.92 -16.50
CA ARG A 93 -6.20 -10.56 -16.79
C ARG A 93 -7.19 -11.51 -16.12
N TRP A 94 -6.89 -12.81 -16.13
CA TRP A 94 -7.69 -13.81 -15.44
C TRP A 94 -7.70 -13.57 -13.94
N SER A 95 -6.54 -13.38 -13.30
CA SER A 95 -6.45 -13.10 -11.86
C SER A 95 -7.23 -11.84 -11.46
N ARG A 96 -7.14 -10.76 -12.24
CA ARG A 96 -7.89 -9.53 -12.02
C ARG A 96 -9.40 -9.74 -12.18
N SER A 97 -9.83 -10.45 -13.21
CA SER A 97 -11.25 -10.79 -13.41
C SER A 97 -11.80 -11.60 -12.23
N SER A 98 -11.06 -12.63 -11.77
CA SER A 98 -11.45 -13.45 -10.64
C SER A 98 -11.55 -12.64 -9.34
N ILE A 99 -10.63 -11.69 -9.12
CA ILE A 99 -10.65 -10.82 -7.92
C ILE A 99 -11.81 -9.83 -7.97
N HIS A 100 -12.11 -9.23 -9.13
CA HIS A 100 -13.28 -8.37 -9.26
C HIS A 100 -14.58 -9.13 -9.03
N GLN A 101 -14.69 -10.35 -9.56
CA GLN A 101 -15.84 -11.23 -9.30
C GLN A 101 -15.93 -11.60 -7.81
N ALA A 102 -14.81 -11.93 -7.17
CA ALA A 102 -14.79 -12.23 -5.74
C ALA A 102 -15.20 -11.01 -4.90
N ARG A 103 -14.71 -9.80 -5.21
CA ARG A 103 -15.11 -8.57 -4.50
C ARG A 103 -16.58 -8.22 -4.71
N ALA A 104 -17.12 -8.46 -5.91
CA ALA A 104 -18.54 -8.24 -6.19
C ALA A 104 -19.46 -9.18 -5.38
N LEU A 105 -18.95 -10.34 -4.94
CA LEU A 105 -19.67 -11.27 -4.08
C LEU A 105 -19.61 -10.91 -2.59
N LEU A 106 -18.70 -10.04 -2.15
CA LEU A 106 -18.68 -9.58 -0.77
C LEU A 106 -19.82 -8.59 -0.55
N SER A 107 -20.63 -8.84 0.48
CA SER A 107 -21.64 -7.88 0.91
C SER A 107 -20.95 -6.62 1.48
N PRO A 108 -21.56 -5.44 1.35
CA PRO A 108 -20.97 -4.20 1.87
C PRO A 108 -20.76 -4.25 3.39
N GLN A 109 -21.59 -5.02 4.11
CA GLN A 109 -21.47 -5.22 5.55
C GLN A 109 -20.23 -6.05 5.92
N THR A 110 -19.91 -7.11 5.15
CA THR A 110 -18.71 -7.91 5.43
C THR A 110 -17.44 -7.15 5.08
N ALA A 111 -17.45 -6.34 4.02
CA ALA A 111 -16.34 -5.45 3.68
C ALA A 111 -16.06 -4.44 4.80
N ALA A 112 -17.08 -3.76 5.31
CA ALA A 112 -16.93 -2.80 6.41
C ALA A 112 -16.42 -3.46 7.71
N PHE A 113 -16.88 -4.68 8.01
CA PHE A 113 -16.39 -5.44 9.16
C PHE A 113 -14.90 -5.80 9.00
N LEU A 114 -14.49 -6.29 7.83
CA LEU A 114 -13.09 -6.61 7.54
C LEU A 114 -12.18 -5.38 7.63
N ASP A 115 -12.62 -4.24 7.10
CA ASP A 115 -11.87 -2.97 7.19
C ASP A 115 -11.73 -2.51 8.65
N SER A 116 -12.78 -2.67 9.46
CA SER A 116 -12.72 -2.39 10.90
C SER A 116 -11.74 -3.33 11.62
N CYS A 117 -11.80 -4.64 11.36
CA CYS A 117 -10.86 -5.59 11.93
C CYS A 117 -9.42 -5.28 11.54
N TYR A 118 -9.17 -4.96 10.27
CA TYR A 118 -7.85 -4.60 9.78
C TYR A 118 -7.33 -3.32 10.45
N THR A 119 -8.19 -2.32 10.63
CA THR A 119 -7.86 -1.07 11.34
C THR A 119 -7.47 -1.35 12.78
N THR A 120 -8.25 -2.17 13.50
CA THR A 120 -7.93 -2.58 14.87
C THR A 120 -6.59 -3.30 14.95
N ILE A 121 -6.31 -4.22 14.02
CA ILE A 121 -5.03 -4.94 14.02
C ILE A 121 -3.86 -4.00 13.73
N CYS A 122 -4.01 -3.03 12.81
CA CYS A 122 -2.98 -2.00 12.58
C CYS A 122 -2.67 -1.20 13.85
N LEU A 123 -3.70 -0.82 14.61
CA LEU A 123 -3.52 -0.13 15.89
C LEU A 123 -2.85 -1.03 16.94
N CYS A 124 -3.20 -2.33 16.99
CA CYS A 124 -2.52 -3.30 17.85
C CYS A 124 -1.03 -3.43 17.50
N VAL A 125 -0.68 -3.42 16.21
CA VAL A 125 0.73 -3.46 15.77
C VAL A 125 1.47 -2.17 16.16
N CYS A 126 0.80 -1.02 16.10
CA CYS A 126 1.36 0.24 16.60
C CYS A 126 1.58 0.20 18.12
N PHE A 127 0.62 -0.35 18.88
CA PHE A 127 0.80 -0.54 20.31
C PHE A 127 1.94 -1.52 20.63
N LEU A 128 2.05 -2.62 19.88
CA LEU A 128 3.16 -3.56 20.00
C LEU A 128 4.52 -2.91 19.68
N TYR A 129 4.55 -1.91 18.78
CA TYR A 129 5.77 -1.13 18.54
C TYR A 129 6.20 -0.39 19.80
N ILE A 130 5.30 0.35 20.47
CA ILE A 130 5.60 1.03 21.74
C ILE A 130 6.06 0.03 22.81
N VAL A 131 5.35 -1.09 22.97
CA VAL A 131 5.77 -2.13 23.91
C VAL A 131 7.14 -2.70 23.55
N GLY A 132 7.42 -2.83 22.26
CA GLY A 132 8.70 -3.26 21.71
C GLY A 132 9.87 -2.36 22.09
N THR A 133 9.65 -1.06 22.21
CA THR A 133 10.71 -0.12 22.63
C THR A 133 11.14 -0.31 24.07
N TYR A 134 10.29 -0.89 24.93
CA TYR A 134 10.61 -1.15 26.34
C TYR A 134 11.11 -2.58 26.59
N ILE A 135 10.60 -3.58 25.85
CA ILE A 135 10.92 -4.98 26.10
C ILE A 135 12.13 -5.44 25.28
N HIS A 136 12.41 -4.81 24.12
CA HIS A 136 13.45 -5.14 23.12
C HIS A 136 13.41 -6.56 22.52
N GLN A 137 12.84 -7.55 23.21
CA GLN A 137 12.76 -8.93 22.75
C GLN A 137 11.34 -9.47 22.86
N PHE A 138 10.73 -9.74 21.72
CA PHE A 138 9.41 -10.35 21.69
C PHE A 138 9.45 -11.85 21.98
N PRO A 139 8.51 -12.38 22.80
CA PRO A 139 8.34 -13.80 22.97
C PRO A 139 7.84 -14.46 21.68
N PHE A 140 8.06 -15.77 21.56
CA PHE A 140 7.80 -16.54 20.33
C PHE A 140 6.37 -16.39 19.79
N TYR A 141 5.35 -16.36 20.66
CA TYR A 141 3.96 -16.23 20.25
C TYR A 141 3.65 -14.88 19.58
N ILE A 142 4.27 -13.78 20.03
CA ILE A 142 4.12 -12.47 19.38
C ILE A 142 4.81 -12.47 18.01
N LYS A 143 6.01 -13.06 17.92
CA LYS A 143 6.71 -13.21 16.63
C LYS A 143 5.89 -14.00 15.61
N PHE A 144 5.25 -15.09 16.05
CA PHE A 144 4.35 -15.88 15.20
C PHE A 144 3.12 -15.07 14.75
N ALA A 145 2.50 -14.31 15.66
CA ALA A 145 1.38 -13.44 15.32
C ALA A 145 1.77 -12.35 14.32
N LEU A 146 2.94 -11.74 14.47
CA LEU A 146 3.49 -10.77 13.52
C LEU A 146 3.76 -11.39 12.16
N LEU A 147 4.30 -12.62 12.10
CA LEU A 147 4.51 -13.33 10.84
C LEU A 147 3.18 -13.62 10.11
N LEU A 148 2.15 -14.05 10.85
CA LEU A 148 0.81 -14.24 10.31
C LEU A 148 0.24 -12.93 9.76
N TRP A 149 0.39 -11.83 10.51
CA TRP A 149 -0.02 -10.50 10.08
C TRP A 149 0.74 -10.01 8.84
N CYS A 150 2.04 -10.29 8.73
CA CYS A 150 2.85 -10.02 7.55
C CYS A 150 2.27 -10.73 6.32
N GLY A 151 1.92 -12.02 6.46
CA GLY A 151 1.28 -12.79 5.39
C GLY A 151 -0.04 -12.17 4.94
N ILE A 152 -0.92 -11.84 5.90
CA ILE A 152 -2.22 -11.21 5.62
C ILE A 152 -2.03 -9.85 4.93
N SER A 153 -1.12 -9.02 5.43
CA SER A 153 -0.83 -7.68 4.86
C SER A 153 -0.25 -7.76 3.46
N CYS A 154 0.63 -8.75 3.21
CA CYS A 154 1.18 -9.01 1.88
C CYS A 154 0.07 -9.42 0.90
N VAL A 155 -0.79 -10.36 1.30
CA VAL A 155 -1.96 -10.77 0.48
C VAL A 155 -2.88 -9.58 0.22
N HIS A 156 -3.17 -8.76 1.24
CA HIS A 156 -3.99 -7.56 1.09
C HIS A 156 -3.40 -6.59 0.06
N LEU A 157 -2.09 -6.32 0.13
CA LEU A 157 -1.39 -5.42 -0.80
C LEU A 157 -1.43 -5.95 -2.23
N VAL A 158 -1.23 -7.25 -2.41
CA VAL A 158 -1.32 -7.92 -3.71
C VAL A 158 -2.74 -7.87 -4.27
N VAL A 159 -3.76 -8.12 -3.44
CA VAL A 159 -5.17 -8.02 -3.84
C VAL A 159 -5.54 -6.58 -4.21
N GLU A 160 -5.10 -5.59 -3.44
CA GLU A 160 -5.29 -4.16 -3.75
C GLU A 160 -4.65 -3.79 -5.10
N PHE A 161 -3.45 -4.31 -5.37
CA PHE A 161 -2.75 -4.11 -6.63
C PHE A 161 -3.54 -4.66 -7.83
N PHE A 162 -3.98 -5.92 -7.76
CA PHE A 162 -4.71 -6.56 -8.86
C PHE A 162 -6.13 -6.01 -9.05
N ALA A 163 -6.78 -5.56 -7.98
CA ALA A 163 -8.12 -4.98 -8.04
C ALA A 163 -8.14 -3.51 -8.52
N SER A 164 -6.97 -2.85 -8.59
CA SER A 164 -6.88 -1.46 -9.02
C SER A 164 -7.15 -1.30 -10.52
N GLU A 165 -7.91 -0.27 -10.87
CA GLU A 165 -8.13 0.10 -12.26
C GLU A 165 -6.84 0.56 -12.94
N SER A 166 -6.00 1.28 -12.19
CA SER A 166 -4.77 1.90 -12.66
C SER A 166 -3.58 1.45 -11.79
N PRO A 167 -3.05 0.23 -12.00
CA PRO A 167 -2.01 -0.35 -11.13
C PRO A 167 -0.75 0.52 -11.07
N LEU A 168 -0.39 1.23 -12.16
CA LEU A 168 0.76 2.14 -12.17
C LEU A 168 0.53 3.39 -11.30
N ARG A 169 -0.69 3.93 -11.28
CA ARG A 169 -1.01 5.07 -10.42
C ARG A 169 -1.01 4.64 -8.95
N LEU A 170 -1.50 3.42 -8.68
CA LEU A 170 -1.47 2.85 -7.35
C LEU A 170 -0.04 2.61 -6.85
N THR A 171 0.85 2.02 -7.65
CA THR A 171 2.24 1.76 -7.23
C THR A 171 3.04 3.03 -6.94
N LEU A 172 2.73 4.12 -7.64
CA LEU A 172 3.30 5.45 -7.37
C LEU A 172 2.61 6.19 -6.22
N SER A 173 1.50 5.67 -5.70
CA SER A 173 0.80 6.30 -4.58
C SER A 173 1.58 6.12 -3.28
N PHE A 174 1.66 7.19 -2.48
CA PHE A 174 2.31 7.14 -1.17
C PHE A 174 1.73 6.03 -0.27
N ARG A 175 0.41 5.79 -0.36
CA ARG A 175 -0.27 4.69 0.36
C ARG A 175 0.33 3.33 0.06
N PHE A 176 0.57 3.04 -1.21
CA PHE A 176 1.09 1.74 -1.62
C PHE A 176 2.56 1.56 -1.20
N VAL A 177 3.37 2.62 -1.33
CA VAL A 177 4.77 2.61 -0.88
C VAL A 177 4.84 2.36 0.63
N VAL A 178 4.04 3.06 1.43
CA VAL A 178 3.95 2.82 2.87
C VAL A 178 3.50 1.39 3.16
N GLY A 179 2.54 0.85 2.40
CA GLY A 179 2.13 -0.55 2.51
C GLY A 179 3.28 -1.53 2.31
N CYS A 180 4.12 -1.33 1.29
CA CYS A 180 5.32 -2.16 1.06
C CYS A 180 6.30 -2.09 2.23
N VAL A 181 6.56 -0.88 2.73
CA VAL A 181 7.45 -0.65 3.88
C VAL A 181 6.91 -1.33 5.13
N CYS A 182 5.62 -1.21 5.41
CA CYS A 182 4.97 -1.87 6.54
C CYS A 182 5.11 -3.40 6.48
N VAL A 183 4.86 -4.02 5.32
CA VAL A 183 5.01 -5.48 5.16
C VAL A 183 6.44 -5.93 5.45
N SER A 184 7.44 -5.25 4.87
CA SER A 184 8.84 -5.54 5.13
C SER A 184 9.25 -5.29 6.58
N SER A 185 8.68 -4.26 7.21
CA SER A 185 8.92 -3.92 8.61
C SER A 185 8.37 -4.98 9.57
N VAL A 186 7.16 -5.47 9.34
CA VAL A 186 6.58 -6.56 10.15
C VAL A 186 7.40 -7.84 9.98
N TYR A 187 7.86 -8.15 8.77
CA TYR A 187 8.75 -9.29 8.52
C TYR A 187 10.06 -9.17 9.31
N ALA A 188 10.70 -8.00 9.28
CA ALA A 188 11.91 -7.75 10.07
C ALA A 188 11.65 -7.87 11.58
N SER A 189 10.50 -7.37 12.05
CA SER A 189 10.09 -7.47 13.44
C SER A 189 9.86 -8.91 13.90
N ALA A 190 9.26 -9.75 13.07
CA ALA A 190 9.10 -11.18 13.34
C ALA A 190 10.45 -11.89 13.49
N ASN A 191 11.48 -11.43 12.77
CA ASN A 191 12.85 -11.94 12.89
C ASN A 191 13.63 -11.40 14.11
N GLY A 192 13.00 -10.56 14.94
CA GLY A 192 13.57 -10.04 16.18
C GLY A 192 14.05 -8.59 16.13
N LEU A 193 13.84 -7.88 15.02
CA LEU A 193 14.15 -6.44 14.94
C LEU A 193 13.09 -5.64 15.71
N TRP A 194 13.44 -5.15 16.90
CA TRP A 194 12.53 -4.36 17.72
C TRP A 194 12.37 -2.93 17.19
N LEU A 195 13.45 -2.31 16.72
CA LEU A 195 13.47 -0.99 16.12
C LEU A 195 13.14 -1.08 14.62
N ASN A 196 11.96 -0.62 14.21
CA ASN A 196 11.46 -0.81 12.86
C ASN A 196 10.44 0.28 12.48
N LEU A 197 9.86 0.17 11.28
CA LEU A 197 8.90 1.12 10.73
C LEU A 197 7.44 0.70 10.96
N ASN A 198 7.15 -0.16 11.95
CA ASN A 198 5.78 -0.65 12.20
C ASN A 198 4.82 0.47 12.63
N PHE A 199 5.33 1.58 13.17
CA PHE A 199 4.51 2.75 13.49
C PHE A 199 3.81 3.35 12.25
N LEU A 200 4.29 3.08 11.03
CA LEU A 200 3.63 3.51 9.80
C LEU A 200 2.27 2.81 9.57
N HIS A 201 1.97 1.72 10.27
CA HIS A 201 0.62 1.12 10.26
C HIS A 201 -0.45 2.10 10.75
N ALA A 202 -0.10 3.12 11.54
CA ALA A 202 -1.02 4.17 11.95
C ALA A 202 -1.53 4.97 10.74
N PHE A 203 -0.69 5.20 9.73
CA PHE A 203 -1.11 5.85 8.48
C PHE A 203 -2.13 5.00 7.71
N SER A 204 -1.89 3.69 7.62
CA SER A 204 -2.83 2.75 6.98
C SER A 204 -4.18 2.71 7.71
N ALA A 205 -4.16 2.70 9.05
CA ALA A 205 -5.36 2.77 9.88
C ALA A 205 -6.15 4.07 9.65
N LEU A 206 -5.47 5.22 9.60
CA LEU A 206 -6.11 6.52 9.32
C LEU A 206 -6.81 6.53 7.96
N ARG A 207 -6.16 5.98 6.92
CA ARG A 207 -6.72 5.93 5.57
C ARG A 207 -7.95 5.04 5.50
N LEU A 208 -7.92 3.90 6.17
CA LEU A 208 -9.07 2.99 6.25
C LEU A 208 -10.20 3.56 7.10
N TYR A 209 -9.91 4.38 8.10
CA TYR A 209 -10.97 5.10 8.82
C TYR A 209 -11.65 6.17 7.95
N GLN A 210 -10.90 6.80 7.06
CA GLN A 210 -11.40 7.86 6.17
C GLN A 210 -12.16 7.33 4.94
N ALA A 211 -11.82 6.14 4.43
CA ALA A 211 -12.41 5.59 3.22
C ALA A 211 -13.93 5.26 3.32
N PRO A 212 -14.46 4.65 4.41
CA PRO A 212 -15.88 4.31 4.57
C PRO A 212 -16.80 5.53 4.64
N GLN A 213 -16.27 6.73 4.88
CA GLN A 213 -17.10 7.94 5.00
C GLN A 213 -17.65 8.45 3.66
N ALA A 214 -17.17 7.93 2.52
CA ALA A 214 -17.72 8.26 1.20
C ALA A 214 -19.04 7.52 0.93
N ASP A 215 -19.13 6.23 1.30
CA ASP A 215 -20.30 5.38 1.01
C ASP A 215 -21.27 5.27 2.20
N ALA A 216 -20.80 5.46 3.44
CA ALA A 216 -21.60 5.33 4.66
C ALA A 216 -22.33 6.63 5.09
N GLN A 217 -22.32 7.69 4.26
CA GLN A 217 -23.11 8.92 4.52
C GLN A 217 -24.61 8.64 4.70
N GLN A 218 -25.07 7.47 4.30
CA GLN A 218 -26.47 7.06 4.35
C GLN A 218 -26.91 6.44 5.70
N ILE A 219 -25.98 6.08 6.61
CA ILE A 219 -26.30 5.17 7.74
C ILE A 219 -26.22 5.83 9.13
N ARG A 220 -25.60 7.02 9.32
CA ARG A 220 -25.51 7.65 10.66
C ARG A 220 -25.79 9.16 10.67
N PRO A 221 -26.75 9.64 11.49
CA PRO A 221 -27.05 11.06 11.66
C PRO A 221 -26.11 11.71 12.70
N ALA A 222 -24.80 11.50 12.60
CA ALA A 222 -23.86 12.28 13.41
C ALA A 222 -23.75 13.69 12.81
N SER A 223 -23.75 14.73 13.65
CA SER A 223 -23.61 16.10 13.16
C SER A 223 -22.27 16.25 12.41
N THR A 224 -22.30 16.98 11.29
CA THR A 224 -21.12 17.20 10.44
C THR A 224 -19.92 17.73 11.23
N MET A 225 -20.18 18.58 12.23
CA MET A 225 -19.16 19.12 13.13
C MET A 225 -18.50 18.04 13.98
N VAL A 226 -19.26 17.12 14.59
CA VAL A 226 -18.69 16.03 15.40
C VAL A 226 -17.81 15.13 14.54
N ARG A 227 -18.22 14.84 13.31
CA ARG A 227 -17.41 14.05 12.36
C ARG A 227 -16.11 14.76 11.98
N LEU A 228 -16.19 16.06 11.70
CA LEU A 228 -15.02 16.86 11.34
C LEU A 228 -14.03 16.92 12.51
N VAL A 229 -14.52 17.23 13.72
CA VAL A 229 -13.70 17.28 14.94
C VAL A 229 -13.07 15.92 15.20
N ALA A 230 -13.83 14.83 15.17
CA ALA A 230 -13.28 13.49 15.36
C ALA A 230 -12.21 13.12 14.32
N SER A 231 -12.43 13.48 13.06
CA SER A 231 -11.45 13.26 11.98
C SER A 231 -10.16 14.06 12.21
N LEU A 232 -10.27 15.34 12.54
CA LEU A 232 -9.12 16.21 12.82
C LEU A 232 -8.35 15.75 14.05
N THR A 233 -9.04 15.40 15.13
CA THR A 233 -8.42 14.86 16.35
C THR A 233 -7.68 13.56 16.03
N LEU A 234 -8.28 12.65 15.26
CA LEU A 234 -7.61 11.40 14.89
C LEU A 234 -6.38 11.64 13.99
N GLN A 235 -6.48 12.55 13.01
CA GLN A 235 -5.35 12.94 12.16
C GLN A 235 -4.21 13.53 12.99
N PHE A 236 -4.53 14.40 13.94
CA PHE A 236 -3.57 15.02 14.85
C PHE A 236 -2.88 13.97 15.74
N CYS A 237 -3.65 13.08 16.39
CA CYS A 237 -3.10 12.02 17.23
C CYS A 237 -2.17 11.08 16.45
N ILE A 238 -2.55 10.70 15.22
CA ILE A 238 -1.74 9.83 14.37
C ILE A 238 -0.49 10.55 13.88
N PHE A 239 -0.59 11.84 13.54
CA PHE A 239 0.57 12.67 13.21
C PHE A 239 1.55 12.75 14.39
N MET A 240 1.06 13.08 15.58
CA MET A 240 1.87 13.14 16.80
C MET A 240 2.55 11.80 17.11
N TYR A 241 1.81 10.70 16.99
CA TYR A 241 2.35 9.35 17.17
C TYR A 241 3.46 9.05 16.15
N MET A 242 3.23 9.28 14.85
CA MET A 242 4.25 9.03 13.82
C MET A 242 5.48 9.92 14.00
N ALA A 243 5.30 11.21 14.32
CA ALA A 243 6.40 12.13 14.56
C ALA A 243 7.25 11.67 15.75
N THR A 244 6.61 11.28 16.84
CA THR A 244 7.26 10.73 18.04
C THR A 244 8.10 9.50 17.70
N CYS A 245 7.49 8.49 17.06
CA CYS A 245 8.22 7.26 16.72
C CYS A 245 9.33 7.51 15.68
N THR A 246 9.16 8.50 14.80
CA THR A 246 10.18 8.87 13.80
C THR A 246 11.40 9.51 14.46
N VAL A 247 11.19 10.46 15.37
CA VAL A 247 12.29 11.06 16.14
C VAL A 247 12.98 9.97 16.94
N GLN A 248 12.23 9.14 17.68
CA GLN A 248 12.80 8.06 18.46
C GLN A 248 13.65 7.11 17.61
N LEU A 249 13.15 6.74 16.42
CA LEU A 249 13.89 5.90 15.48
C LEU A 249 15.23 6.53 15.08
N PHE A 250 15.24 7.80 14.69
CA PHE A 250 16.47 8.47 14.25
C PHE A 250 17.47 8.70 15.40
N GLU A 251 16.98 9.02 16.59
CA GLU A 251 17.82 9.18 17.78
C GLU A 251 18.49 7.86 18.17
N LEU A 252 17.74 6.76 18.17
CA LEU A 252 18.27 5.44 18.49
C LEU A 252 19.21 4.91 17.40
N LEU A 253 18.93 5.21 16.13
CA LEU A 253 19.79 4.81 15.01
C LEU A 253 21.16 5.54 15.04
N GLY A 254 21.17 6.76 15.58
CA GLY A 254 22.34 7.61 15.68
C GLY A 254 22.89 8.06 14.31
N ASP A 255 24.00 8.81 14.35
CA ASP A 255 24.68 9.26 13.13
C ASP A 255 25.68 8.19 12.64
N PRO A 256 25.45 7.57 11.46
CA PRO A 256 26.33 6.54 10.92
C PRO A 256 27.72 7.10 10.55
N THR A 257 27.85 8.41 10.35
CA THR A 257 29.13 9.07 10.06
C THR A 257 29.93 9.42 11.32
N ARG A 258 29.28 9.47 12.49
CA ARG A 258 29.88 9.83 13.78
C ARG A 258 29.81 8.67 14.79
N ALA A 259 30.38 7.53 14.44
CA ALA A 259 30.60 6.38 15.34
C ALA A 259 31.47 6.67 16.60
N LEU A 260 31.67 7.95 16.97
CA LEU A 260 32.67 8.43 17.94
C LEU A 260 32.15 9.38 19.03
N ARG A 261 30.85 9.75 19.07
CA ARG A 261 30.26 10.34 20.29
C ARG A 261 29.13 9.46 20.77
N ARG A 262 29.45 8.63 21.77
CA ARG A 262 28.45 7.94 22.60
C ARG A 262 27.79 8.97 23.51
N GLU A 263 26.92 9.79 22.94
CA GLU A 263 25.88 10.47 23.70
C GLU A 263 24.60 9.69 23.43
N THR A 264 24.54 8.45 23.94
CA THR A 264 23.29 7.70 23.99
C THR A 264 22.44 8.34 25.08
N TYR A 265 21.62 9.31 24.71
CA TYR A 265 20.52 9.72 25.57
C TYR A 265 19.54 8.54 25.64
N ASP A 266 19.13 8.18 26.86
CA ASP A 266 18.10 7.16 27.10
C ASP A 266 16.73 7.76 26.70
N LEU A 267 16.51 7.83 25.39
CA LEU A 267 15.36 8.47 24.77
C LEU A 267 14.25 7.43 24.59
N ASP A 268 13.58 7.15 25.71
CA ASP A 268 12.38 6.33 25.72
C ASP A 268 11.25 6.97 24.90
N TRP A 269 10.28 6.15 24.49
CA TRP A 269 9.14 6.62 23.70
C TRP A 269 8.38 7.76 24.40
N SER A 270 8.21 7.70 25.72
CA SER A 270 7.57 8.75 26.53
C SER A 270 8.34 10.06 26.53
N ASN A 271 9.68 10.00 26.60
CA ASN A 271 10.54 11.19 26.56
C ASN A 271 10.48 11.82 25.16
N THR A 272 10.44 10.98 24.13
CA THR A 272 10.27 11.45 22.75
C THR A 272 8.91 12.10 22.53
N LEU A 273 7.84 11.55 23.12
CA LEU A 273 6.50 12.12 23.03
C LEU A 273 6.45 13.49 23.70
N TYR A 274 7.04 13.59 24.89
CA TYR A 274 7.18 14.85 25.60
C TYR A 274 7.93 15.89 24.75
N PHE A 275 9.08 15.51 24.18
CA PHE A 275 9.84 16.36 23.27
C PHE A 275 8.98 16.82 22.08
N ALA A 276 8.28 15.90 21.41
CA ALA A 276 7.43 16.22 20.26
C ALA A 276 6.30 17.20 20.63
N VAL A 277 5.68 17.04 21.79
CA VAL A 277 4.63 17.95 22.30
C VAL A 277 5.21 19.33 22.60
N VAL A 278 6.33 19.40 23.33
CA VAL A 278 7.00 20.66 23.70
C VAL A 278 7.48 21.42 22.47
N ALA A 279 8.06 20.70 21.49
CA ALA A 279 8.51 21.26 20.23
C ALA A 279 7.34 21.78 19.38
N LEU A 280 6.26 21.00 19.26
CA LEU A 280 5.09 21.42 18.50
C LEU A 280 4.36 22.61 19.15
N ALA A 281 4.32 22.65 20.49
CA ALA A 281 3.79 23.78 21.24
C ALA A 281 4.71 25.01 21.22
N THR A 282 5.86 24.95 20.54
CA THR A 282 6.86 26.03 20.42
C THR A 282 7.43 26.50 21.76
N VAL A 283 7.38 25.67 22.81
CA VAL A 283 7.88 26.02 24.15
C VAL A 283 9.40 25.88 24.20
N GLY A 284 9.93 24.75 23.72
CA GLY A 284 11.37 24.54 23.58
C GLY A 284 12.17 24.66 24.88
N TYR A 285 11.84 23.84 25.90
CA TYR A 285 12.57 23.86 27.19
C TYR A 285 14.07 23.55 27.07
N GLY A 286 14.48 22.78 26.05
CA GLY A 286 15.89 22.43 25.81
C GLY A 286 16.44 21.34 26.73
N ASP A 287 15.56 20.61 27.43
CA ASP A 287 15.88 19.44 28.25
C ASP A 287 16.18 18.19 27.41
N PHE A 288 15.53 18.05 26.25
CA PHE A 288 15.86 17.07 25.22
C PHE A 288 16.18 17.78 23.90
N VAL A 289 17.32 17.43 23.28
CA VAL A 289 17.78 18.00 22.01
C VAL A 289 18.36 16.87 21.15
N PRO A 290 17.95 16.76 19.88
CA PRO A 290 18.52 15.80 18.91
C PRO A 290 19.94 16.20 18.46
#